data_AF-A0A0H3CMN1-F1
#
_entry.id   AF-A0A0H3CMN1-F1
#
_cell.length_a   1.000
_cell.length_b   1.000
_cell.length_c   1.000
_cell.angle_alpha   90.00
_cell.angle_beta   90.00
_cell.angle_gamma   90.00
#
_symmetry.space_group_name_H-M   'P 1'
#
loop_
_entity.id
_entity.type
_entity.pdbx_description
1 polymer ?
#
loop_
_entity_poly.entity_id
_entity_poly.type
_entity_poly.pdbx_seq_one_letter_code
_entity_poly.pdbx_strand_id
1 'polypeptide(L)'
;MRYAPSGAAFANMTVATSEQWRDKQTGEQKEQTEWHRVVLSGKLAEIAGEYLRKGSEVYLEGKLRTRKWTDQSGAEKYTTEVLVGVGGTLQMLGGKREADSQPKQNNSQPQQPKQASEPPMDFDDDIPF
;
A
#
# COMPACT_ATOMS: atom_id res chain seq x y z
N MET A 1 -17.08 0.42 7.19
CA MET A 1 -17.62 -0.81 7.81
C MET A 1 -19.04 -0.54 8.27
N ARG A 2 -19.91 -1.55 8.26
CA ARG A 2 -21.28 -1.48 8.79
C ARG A 2 -21.63 -2.79 9.51
N TYR A 3 -22.51 -2.73 10.50
CA TYR A 3 -23.03 -3.91 11.19
C TYR A 3 -24.49 -4.14 10.79
N ALA A 4 -24.86 -5.39 10.57
CA ALA A 4 -26.25 -5.78 10.40
C ALA A 4 -26.97 -5.86 11.76
N PRO A 5 -28.31 -5.80 11.79
CA PRO A 5 -29.09 -5.97 13.02
C PRO A 5 -28.82 -7.28 13.76
N SER A 6 -28.37 -8.31 13.04
CA SER A 6 -27.94 -9.60 13.59
C SER A 6 -26.57 -9.56 14.28
N GLY A 7 -25.89 -8.41 14.32
CA GLY A 7 -24.52 -8.27 14.83
C GLY A 7 -23.43 -8.64 13.81
N ALA A 8 -23.79 -9.13 12.62
CA ALA A 8 -22.80 -9.48 11.60
C ALA A 8 -22.13 -8.23 11.01
N ALA A 9 -20.79 -8.17 11.07
CA ALA A 9 -19.99 -7.13 10.45
C ALA A 9 -19.91 -7.29 8.93
N PHE A 10 -19.94 -6.17 8.20
CA PHE A 10 -19.73 -6.11 6.76
C PHE A 10 -18.81 -4.94 6.40
N ALA A 11 -17.89 -5.17 5.46
CA ALA A 11 -17.04 -4.13 4.90
C ALA A 11 -17.10 -4.20 3.38
N ASN A 12 -17.30 -3.05 2.75
CA ASN A 12 -17.28 -2.91 1.29
C ASN A 12 -16.00 -2.19 0.90
N MET A 13 -15.30 -2.69 -0.10
CA MET A 13 -14.11 -2.05 -0.65
C MET A 13 -14.00 -2.26 -2.15
N THR A 14 -13.16 -1.44 -2.78
CA THR A 14 -12.84 -1.54 -4.20
C THR A 14 -11.37 -1.87 -4.36
N VAL A 15 -11.07 -2.87 -5.17
CA VAL A 15 -9.71 -3.31 -5.46
C VAL A 15 -9.40 -3.02 -6.92
N ALA A 16 -8.27 -2.38 -7.18
CA ALA A 16 -7.77 -2.14 -8.53
C ALA A 16 -6.80 -3.25 -8.92
N THR A 17 -6.93 -3.76 -10.14
CA THR A 17 -5.93 -4.61 -10.79
C THR A 17 -5.56 -4.00 -12.12
N SER A 18 -4.27 -3.78 -12.35
CA SER A 18 -3.78 -3.08 -13.55
C SER A 18 -2.94 -4.01 -14.43
N GLU A 19 -3.19 -3.97 -15.73
CA GLU A 19 -2.39 -4.65 -16.75
C GLU A 19 -1.71 -3.60 -17.64
N GLN A 20 -0.40 -3.76 -17.86
CA GLN A 20 0.39 -2.89 -18.73
C GLN A 20 0.92 -3.70 -19.92
N TRP A 21 0.73 -3.19 -21.14
CA TRP A 21 1.22 -3.84 -22.35
C TRP A 21 1.63 -2.82 -23.41
N ARG A 22 2.49 -3.24 -24.34
CA ARG A 22 2.89 -2.42 -25.49
C ARG A 22 1.98 -2.71 -26.68
N ASP A 23 1.36 -1.68 -27.23
CA ASP A 23 0.55 -1.79 -28.44
C ASP A 23 1.45 -2.17 -29.63
N LYS A 24 1.08 -3.22 -30.37
CA LYS A 24 1.87 -3.73 -31.49
C LYS A 24 1.79 -2.86 -32.75
N GLN A 25 0.74 -2.06 -32.90
CA GLN A 25 0.53 -1.19 -34.05
C GLN A 25 1.17 0.18 -33.83
N THR A 26 1.00 0.76 -32.64
CA THR A 26 1.51 2.12 -32.35
C THR A 26 2.86 2.12 -31.64
N GLY A 27 3.24 1.00 -30.99
CA GLY A 27 4.46 0.92 -30.20
C GLY A 27 4.37 1.64 -28.85
N GLU A 28 3.21 2.19 -28.49
CA GLU A 28 2.97 2.92 -27.24
C GLU A 28 2.72 1.97 -26.06
N GLN A 29 3.06 2.43 -24.86
CA GLN A 29 2.68 1.74 -23.63
C GLN A 29 1.22 2.04 -23.29
N LYS A 30 0.42 1.00 -23.08
CA LYS A 30 -0.97 1.08 -22.65
C LYS A 30 -1.12 0.47 -21.25
N GLU A 31 -2.05 1.03 -20.49
CA GLU A 31 -2.43 0.54 -19.17
C GLU A 31 -3.95 0.43 -19.09
N GLN A 32 -4.45 -0.70 -18.56
CA GLN A 32 -5.87 -0.90 -18.25
C GLN A 32 -6.00 -1.27 -16.78
N THR A 33 -6.86 -0.53 -16.07
CA THR A 33 -7.15 -0.78 -14.65
C THR A 33 -8.59 -1.24 -14.50
N GLU A 34 -8.77 -2.40 -13.87
CA GLU A 34 -10.09 -2.95 -13.54
C GLU A 34 -10.41 -2.78 -12.05
N TRP A 35 -11.65 -2.35 -11.78
CA TRP A 35 -12.12 -2.04 -10.43
C TRP A 35 -13.11 -3.08 -9.92
N HIS A 36 -12.64 -3.92 -9.01
CA HIS A 36 -13.39 -5.02 -8.43
C HIS A 36 -14.12 -4.54 -7.17
N ARG A 37 -15.44 -4.76 -7.11
CA ARG A 37 -16.24 -4.54 -5.89
C ARG A 37 -16.17 -5.76 -5.00
N VAL A 38 -15.66 -5.59 -3.79
CA VAL A 38 -15.47 -6.67 -2.82
C VAL A 38 -16.30 -6.41 -1.56
N VAL A 39 -17.01 -7.42 -1.12
CA VAL A 39 -17.82 -7.41 0.11
C VAL A 39 -17.27 -8.45 1.08
N LEU A 40 -16.75 -7.98 2.19
CA LEU A 40 -16.23 -8.78 3.30
C LEU A 40 -17.31 -8.94 4.37
N SER A 41 -17.39 -10.10 5.00
CA SER A 41 -18.31 -10.36 6.11
C SER A 41 -17.63 -10.97 7.35
N GLY A 42 -18.25 -10.76 8.51
CA GLY A 42 -17.79 -11.29 9.80
C GLY A 42 -16.42 -10.77 10.19
N LYS A 43 -15.58 -11.66 10.75
CA LYS A 43 -14.23 -11.33 11.24
C LYS A 43 -13.32 -10.72 10.15
N LEU A 44 -13.48 -11.12 8.89
CA LEU A 44 -12.69 -10.54 7.79
C LEU A 44 -13.04 -9.08 7.55
N ALA A 45 -14.31 -8.69 7.76
CA ALA A 45 -14.71 -7.30 7.70
C ALA A 45 -14.07 -6.48 8.83
N GLU A 46 -14.00 -7.04 10.04
CA GLU A 46 -13.33 -6.45 11.21
C GLU A 46 -11.84 -6.20 10.96
N ILE A 47 -11.13 -7.25 10.52
CA ILE A 47 -9.71 -7.18 10.15
C ILE A 47 -9.50 -6.11 9.06
N ALA A 48 -10.35 -6.09 8.04
CA ALA A 48 -10.24 -5.11 6.98
C ALA A 48 -10.46 -3.67 7.47
N GLY A 49 -11.44 -3.43 8.35
CA GLY A 49 -11.66 -2.10 8.92
C GLY A 49 -10.49 -1.64 9.78
N GLU A 50 -9.90 -2.55 10.56
CA GLU A 50 -8.82 -2.23 11.48
C GLU A 50 -7.51 -1.97 10.74
N TYR A 51 -7.14 -2.85 9.80
CA TYR A 51 -5.80 -2.88 9.23
C TYR A 51 -5.68 -2.37 7.79
N LEU A 52 -6.75 -2.43 6.99
CA LEU A 52 -6.66 -2.01 5.59
C LEU A 52 -6.86 -0.50 5.45
N ARG A 53 -6.02 0.10 4.60
CA ARG A 53 -6.06 1.52 4.23
C ARG A 53 -6.02 1.63 2.72
N LYS A 54 -6.24 2.84 2.20
CA LYS A 54 -6.08 3.09 0.77
C LYS A 54 -4.64 2.74 0.36
N GLY A 55 -4.49 1.97 -0.70
CA GLY A 55 -3.18 1.50 -1.19
C GLY A 55 -2.67 0.22 -0.53
N SER A 56 -3.40 -0.36 0.44
CA SER A 56 -3.06 -1.68 0.97
C SER A 56 -3.17 -2.73 -0.14
N GLU A 57 -2.09 -3.47 -0.35
CA GLU A 57 -2.05 -4.61 -1.26
C GLU A 57 -2.60 -5.84 -0.54
N VAL A 58 -3.54 -6.54 -1.20
CA VAL A 58 -4.28 -7.65 -0.61
C VAL A 58 -4.45 -8.80 -1.59
N TYR A 59 -4.41 -10.02 -1.07
CA TYR A 59 -4.93 -11.20 -1.71
C TYR A 59 -6.33 -11.50 -1.16
N LEU A 60 -7.25 -11.81 -2.07
CA LEU A 60 -8.65 -12.06 -1.78
C LEU A 60 -9.11 -13.32 -2.52
N GLU A 61 -9.74 -14.23 -1.79
CA GLU A 61 -10.42 -15.39 -2.34
C GLU A 61 -11.88 -15.37 -1.88
N GLY A 62 -12.80 -15.53 -2.81
CA GLY A 62 -14.23 -15.53 -2.52
C GLY A 62 -15.04 -16.01 -3.71
N LYS A 63 -16.33 -15.69 -3.71
CA LYS A 63 -17.25 -16.08 -4.77
C LYS A 63 -17.91 -14.89 -5.44
N LEU A 64 -18.15 -14.98 -6.75
CA LEU A 64 -18.95 -13.99 -7.45
C LEU A 64 -20.41 -14.11 -7.01
N ARG A 65 -21.01 -12.95 -6.73
CA ARG A 65 -22.43 -12.82 -6.43
C ARG A 65 -23.00 -11.66 -7.21
N THR A 66 -23.95 -11.96 -8.10
CA THR A 66 -24.73 -10.92 -8.78
C THR A 66 -26.03 -10.72 -8.02
N ARG A 67 -26.31 -9.47 -7.65
CA ARG A 67 -27.59 -9.08 -7.04
C ARG A 67 -28.37 -8.16 -7.98
N LYS A 68 -29.67 -8.38 -8.00
CA LYS A 68 -30.65 -7.50 -8.65
C LYS A 68 -31.17 -6.50 -7.63
N TRP A 69 -31.28 -5.24 -8.03
CA TRP A 69 -31.88 -4.18 -7.21
C TRP A 69 -32.56 -3.17 -8.12
N THR A 70 -33.58 -2.50 -7.60
CA THR A 70 -34.31 -1.44 -8.32
C THR A 70 -33.76 -0.09 -7.90
N ASP A 71 -33.40 0.74 -8.87
CA ASP A 71 -32.95 2.11 -8.59
C ASP A 71 -34.13 3.05 -8.29
N GLN A 72 -33.82 4.30 -7.94
CA GLN A 72 -34.84 5.31 -7.60
C GLN A 72 -35.77 5.64 -8.78
N SER A 73 -35.36 5.37 -10.01
CA SER A 73 -36.17 5.58 -11.21
C SER A 73 -37.09 4.40 -11.53
N GLY A 74 -37.03 3.33 -10.75
CA GLY A 74 -37.79 2.10 -10.99
C GLY A 74 -37.12 1.13 -11.96
N ALA A 75 -35.91 1.44 -12.45
CA ALA A 75 -35.20 0.57 -13.38
C ALA A 75 -34.50 -0.57 -12.63
N GLU A 76 -34.55 -1.77 -13.21
CA GLU A 76 -33.85 -2.94 -12.69
C GLU A 76 -32.35 -2.86 -13.01
N LYS A 77 -31.50 -3.00 -12.00
CA LYS A 77 -30.04 -3.00 -12.11
C LYS A 77 -29.46 -4.29 -11.57
N TYR A 78 -28.34 -4.69 -12.15
CA TYR A 78 -27.55 -5.83 -11.71
C TYR A 78 -26.20 -5.34 -11.24
N THR A 79 -25.70 -5.91 -10.15
CA THR A 79 -24.35 -5.61 -9.65
C THR A 79 -23.69 -6.91 -9.27
N THR A 80 -22.54 -7.19 -9.88
CA THR A 80 -21.69 -8.32 -9.55
C THR A 80 -20.64 -7.86 -8.54
N GLU A 81 -20.53 -8.59 -7.43
CA GLU A 81 -19.62 -8.31 -6.32
C GLU A 81 -18.86 -9.60 -5.97
N VAL A 82 -17.62 -9.47 -5.52
CA VAL A 82 -16.85 -10.58 -4.94
C VAL A 82 -17.18 -10.67 -3.46
N LEU A 83 -17.88 -11.72 -3.04
CA LEU A 83 -18.23 -11.96 -1.65
C LEU A 83 -17.15 -12.82 -0.98
N VAL A 84 -16.49 -12.25 0.03
CA VAL A 84 -15.44 -12.88 0.83
C VAL A 84 -15.96 -13.04 2.25
N GLY A 85 -16.28 -14.27 2.65
CA GLY A 85 -16.91 -14.57 3.93
C GLY A 85 -16.58 -15.98 4.38
N VAL A 86 -17.59 -16.78 4.74
CA VAL A 86 -17.40 -18.19 5.11
C VAL A 86 -16.79 -18.94 3.93
N GLY A 87 -15.58 -19.49 4.12
CA GLY A 87 -14.82 -20.19 3.09
C GLY A 87 -14.02 -19.31 2.14
N GLY A 88 -13.99 -17.98 2.36
CA GLY A 88 -13.10 -17.06 1.64
C GLY A 88 -11.87 -16.69 2.47
N THR A 89 -10.87 -16.12 1.81
CA THR A 89 -9.60 -15.74 2.41
C THR A 89 -9.29 -14.27 2.14
N LEU A 90 -8.72 -13.58 3.13
CA LEU A 90 -8.12 -12.27 2.98
C LEU A 90 -6.70 -12.32 3.56
N GLN A 91 -5.72 -11.90 2.79
CA GLN A 91 -4.34 -11.74 3.24
C GLN A 91 -3.82 -10.37 2.82
N MET A 92 -3.10 -9.71 3.73
CA MET A 92 -2.39 -8.47 3.42
C MET A 92 -1.03 -8.84 2.83
N LEU A 93 -0.74 -8.36 1.63
CA LEU A 93 0.52 -8.62 0.92
C LEU A 93 1.54 -7.47 1.15
N GLY A 94 1.05 -6.28 1.50
CA GLY A 94 1.86 -5.09 1.70
C GLY A 94 2.15 -4.78 3.18
N GLY A 95 3.44 -4.57 3.48
CA GLY A 95 3.95 -4.24 4.81
C GLY A 95 5.22 -3.40 4.76
N LYS A 96 5.29 -2.39 3.88
CA LYS A 96 6.27 -1.32 4.08
C LYS A 96 5.60 -0.31 5.01
N ARG A 97 5.77 -0.51 6.32
CA ARG A 97 5.74 0.65 7.23
C ARG A 97 6.76 1.60 6.63
N GLU A 98 6.32 2.73 6.11
CA GLU A 98 7.21 3.89 6.03
C GLU A 98 7.75 4.02 7.45
N ALA A 99 9.01 3.57 7.63
CA ALA A 99 9.76 3.88 8.81
C ALA A 99 9.71 5.40 8.86
N ASP A 100 8.95 5.88 9.84
CA ASP A 100 8.88 7.25 10.31
C ASP A 100 10.19 7.92 9.95
N SER A 101 10.18 8.72 8.89
CA SER A 101 11.30 9.55 8.50
C SER A 101 11.40 10.63 9.57
N GLN A 102 11.95 10.24 10.73
CA GLN A 102 12.43 11.14 11.75
C GLN A 102 13.39 12.09 11.04
N PRO A 103 13.10 13.41 11.03
CA PRO A 103 14.05 14.35 10.51
C PRO A 103 15.30 14.26 11.39
N LYS A 104 16.38 13.70 10.83
CA LYS A 104 17.72 13.86 11.40
C LYS A 104 18.01 15.35 11.43
N GLN A 105 17.87 15.95 12.60
CA GLN A 105 18.23 17.32 12.88
C GLN A 105 19.74 17.48 12.64
N ASN A 106 20.07 18.10 11.52
CA ASN A 106 21.43 18.36 11.08
C ASN A 106 22.03 19.45 11.97
N ASN A 107 22.73 19.05 13.03
CA ASN A 107 23.42 19.96 13.93
C ASN A 107 24.75 20.39 13.29
N SER A 108 24.70 21.38 12.39
CA SER A 108 25.90 22.04 11.87
C SER A 108 26.45 23.02 12.90
N GLN A 109 27.50 22.62 13.60
CA GLN A 109 28.29 23.48 14.48
C GLN A 109 29.40 24.17 13.65
N PRO A 110 29.56 25.51 13.70
CA PRO A 110 30.60 26.20 12.92
C PRO A 110 32.01 25.95 13.44
N GLN A 111 32.94 25.65 12.52
CA GLN A 111 34.38 25.56 12.78
C GLN A 111 34.98 26.94 13.12
N GLN A 112 35.80 26.97 14.18
CA GLN A 112 36.59 28.12 14.63
C GLN A 112 37.95 28.15 13.90
N PRO A 113 38.51 29.33 13.52
CA PRO A 113 39.76 29.39 12.77
C PRO A 113 40.99 29.08 13.64
N LYS A 114 41.92 28.27 13.10
CA LYS A 114 43.20 27.90 13.71
C LYS A 114 44.17 29.09 13.77
N GLN A 115 44.78 29.30 14.94
CA GLN A 115 45.90 30.22 15.19
C GLN A 115 47.22 29.43 15.08
N ALA A 116 48.25 30.07 14.52
CA ALA A 116 49.52 29.45 14.11
C ALA A 116 50.66 29.64 15.13
N SER A 117 51.50 28.60 15.29
CA SER A 117 52.91 28.58 15.74
C SER A 117 53.30 27.08 15.87
N GLU A 118 54.45 26.51 15.52
CA GLU A 118 55.80 26.85 15.03
C GLU A 118 56.38 25.52 14.45
N PRO A 119 57.42 25.51 13.58
CA PRO A 119 58.23 24.31 13.28
C PRO A 119 59.32 24.13 14.36
N PRO A 120 60.19 23.10 14.41
CA PRO A 120 60.48 22.00 13.47
C PRO A 120 60.65 20.61 14.14
N MET A 121 60.86 19.54 13.36
CA MET A 121 62.00 18.64 13.55
C MET A 121 62.06 17.62 12.40
N ASP A 122 63.23 17.61 11.74
CA ASP A 122 63.65 16.62 10.77
C ASP A 122 63.66 15.22 11.38
N PHE A 123 63.10 14.27 10.64
CA PHE A 123 63.41 12.85 10.75
C PHE A 123 63.81 12.36 9.35
N ASP A 124 64.84 13.00 8.78
CA ASP A 124 65.85 12.25 8.06
C ASP A 124 66.59 11.43 9.12
N ASP A 125 66.21 10.17 9.29
CA ASP A 125 67.10 9.05 9.61
C ASP A 125 66.28 7.79 9.97
N ASP A 126 66.62 6.68 9.32
CA ASP A 126 66.26 5.28 9.63
C ASP A 126 64.87 4.72 9.24
N ILE A 127 64.70 4.41 7.95
CA ILE A 127 64.04 3.15 7.57
C ILE A 127 64.88 2.43 6.51
N PRO A 128 65.76 1.48 6.89
CA PRO A 128 66.36 0.55 5.93
C PRO A 128 65.35 -0.55 5.52
N PHE A 129 65.57 -1.07 4.30
CA PHE A 129 64.74 -2.01 3.53
C PHE A 129 64.13 -3.20 4.29
#